data_AF-A0A2E6PT64-F1
#
_entry.id   AF-A0A2E6PT64-F1
#
_cell.length_a   1.000
_cell.length_b   1.000
_cell.length_c   1.000
_cell.angle_alpha   90.00
_cell.angle_beta   90.00
_cell.angle_gamma   90.00
#
_symmetry.space_group_name_H-M   'P 1'
#
loop_
_entity.id
_entity.type
_entity.pdbx_description
1 polymer ?
#
loop_
_entity_poly.entity_id
_entity_poly.type
_entity_poly.pdbx_seq_one_letter_code
_entity_poly.pdbx_strand_id
1 'polypeptide(L)' 'MTETKVIADVTPTLEECQKFVGGLVELVTLMDGSQMLVNEEGLIHGLPHNQQASQMAMRDIVGNALILRGDARME' A
#
# COMPACT_ATOMS: atom_id res chain seq x y z
N MET A 1 8.59 11.76 -4.46
CA MET A 1 8.75 11.36 -3.05
C MET A 1 7.75 10.25 -2.79
N THR A 2 8.12 9.21 -2.05
CA THR A 2 7.22 8.11 -1.68
C THR A 2 6.71 8.30 -0.26
N GLU A 3 5.49 7.86 0.01
CA GLU A 3 4.89 7.87 1.34
C GLU A 3 4.42 6.46 1.72
N THR A 4 4.63 6.09 2.99
CA THR A 4 4.02 4.91 3.60
C THR A 4 3.11 5.36 4.74
N LYS A 5 1.80 5.15 4.57
CA LYS A 5 0.78 5.58 5.54
C LYS A 5 0.15 4.36 6.21
N VAL A 6 -0.16 4.45 7.50
CA VAL A 6 -0.82 3.38 8.27
C VAL A 6 -2.21 3.85 8.70
N ILE A 7 -3.22 2.99 8.55
CA ILE A 7 -4.59 3.19 9.03
C ILE A 7 -4.98 1.95 9.85
N ALA A 8 -5.55 2.18 11.04
CA ALA A 8 -5.90 1.10 11.98
C ALA A 8 -7.39 1.10 12.42
N ASP A 9 -8.10 2.22 12.25
CA ASP A 9 -9.40 2.42 12.90
C ASP A 9 -10.61 2.24 11.97
N VAL A 10 -10.57 2.83 10.77
CA VAL A 10 -11.69 2.83 9.82
C VAL A 10 -11.22 2.37 8.46
N THR A 11 -11.91 1.40 7.87
CA THR A 11 -11.60 0.91 6.51
C THR A 11 -11.81 2.04 5.50
N PRO A 12 -10.76 2.45 4.76
CA PRO A 12 -10.92 3.44 3.72
C PRO A 12 -11.72 2.88 2.55
N THR A 13 -12.34 3.77 1.78
CA THR A 13 -12.97 3.40 0.51
C THR A 13 -11.92 3.02 -0.53
N LEU A 14 -12.31 2.22 -1.53
CA LEU A 14 -11.44 1.88 -2.65
C LEU A 14 -10.93 3.13 -3.38
N GLU A 15 -11.78 4.14 -3.57
CA GLU A 15 -11.42 5.40 -4.23
C GLU A 15 -10.33 6.16 -3.45
N GLU A 16 -10.42 6.22 -2.13
CA GLU A 16 -9.40 6.83 -1.29
C GLU A 16 -8.06 6.10 -1.40
N CYS A 17 -8.08 4.77 -1.44
CA CYS A 17 -6.88 3.97 -1.63
C CYS A 17 -6.26 4.21 -3.00
N GLN A 18 -7.06 4.15 -4.08
CA GLN A 18 -6.61 4.39 -5.46
C GLN A 18 -6.01 5.78 -5.62
N LYS A 19 -6.66 6.79 -5.04
CA LYS A 19 -6.16 8.18 -5.04
C LYS A 19 -4.83 8.30 -4.30
N PHE A 20 -4.67 7.59 -3.17
CA PHE A 20 -3.44 7.65 -2.37
C PHE A 20 -2.26 6.94 -3.05
N VAL A 21 -2.47 5.74 -3.61
CA VAL A 21 -1.42 4.98 -4.30
C VAL A 21 -1.16 5.48 -5.73
N GLY A 22 -2.08 6.26 -6.28
CA GLY A 22 -1.97 6.91 -7.59
C GLY A 22 -2.31 5.99 -8.76
N GLY A 23 -3.28 5.09 -8.62
CA GLY A 23 -3.66 4.13 -9.66
C GLY A 23 -4.55 3.00 -9.14
N LEU A 24 -4.60 1.89 -9.89
CA LEU A 24 -5.24 0.66 -9.42
C LEU A 24 -4.47 0.10 -8.21
N VAL A 25 -5.21 -0.56 -7.31
CA VAL A 25 -4.64 -1.09 -6.06
C VAL A 25 -4.35 -2.58 -6.18
N GLU A 26 -3.16 -2.99 -5.78
CA GLU A 26 -2.83 -4.38 -5.46
C GLU A 26 -2.75 -4.54 -3.94
N LEU A 27 -3.35 -5.61 -3.40
CA LEU A 27 -3.23 -5.98 -1.99
C LEU A 27 -2.07 -6.96 -1.78
N VAL A 28 -1.14 -6.58 -0.91
CA VAL A 28 -0.03 -7.40 -0.45
C VAL A 28 -0.23 -7.73 1.04
N THR A 29 -0.33 -9.02 1.37
CA THR A 29 -0.41 -9.47 2.77
C THR A 29 0.98 -9.47 3.39
N LEU A 30 1.16 -8.76 4.50
CA LEU A 30 2.41 -8.72 5.25
C LEU A 30 2.52 -9.90 6.23
N MET A 31 3.75 -10.16 6.72
CA MET A 31 4.01 -11.25 7.66
C MET A 31 3.22 -11.14 8.97
N ASP A 32 2.91 -9.92 9.41
CA ASP A 32 2.15 -9.66 10.65
C ASP A 32 0.62 -9.73 10.42
N GLY A 33 0.17 -10.12 9.23
CA GLY A 33 -1.24 -10.20 8.86
C GLY A 33 -1.87 -8.86 8.45
N SER A 34 -1.10 -7.77 8.48
CA SER A 34 -1.55 -6.48 7.93
C SER A 34 -1.69 -6.56 6.41
N GLN A 35 -2.51 -5.68 5.84
CA GLN A 35 -2.63 -5.51 4.40
C GLN A 35 -1.84 -4.28 3.97
N MET A 36 -1.13 -4.37 2.85
CA MET A 36 -0.47 -3.24 2.21
C MET A 36 -1.09 -3.05 0.82
N LEU A 37 -1.73 -1.91 0.59
CA LEU A 37 -2.22 -1.51 -0.73
C LEU A 37 -1.14 -0.68 -1.43
N VAL A 38 -0.83 -1.05 -2.66
CA VAL A 38 0.16 -0.40 -3.52
C VAL A 38 -0.41 -0.17 -4.91
N ASN A 39 0.29 0.61 -5.74
CA ASN A 39 -0.09 0.79 -7.13
C ASN A 39 0.26 -0.47 -7.94
N GLU A 40 -0.74 -1.13 -8.51
CA GLU A 40 -0.59 -2.36 -9.32
C GLU A 40 0.35 -2.16 -10.52
N GLU A 41 0.30 -0.98 -11.14
CA GLU A 41 1.07 -0.65 -12.35
C GLU A 41 2.35 0.13 -12.02
N GLY A 42 2.70 0.27 -10.74
CA GLY A 42 3.76 1.17 -10.28
C GLY A 42 5.12 0.89 -10.91
N LEU A 43 5.47 -0.39 -11.13
CA LEU A 43 6.73 -0.78 -11.76
C LEU A 43 6.77 -0.39 -13.25
N ILE A 44 5.67 -0.60 -13.97
CA ILE A 44 5.56 -0.28 -15.40
C ILE A 44 5.61 1.24 -15.61
N HIS A 45 5.07 2.00 -14.67
CA HIS A 45 5.13 3.47 -14.67
C HIS A 45 6.44 4.05 -14.14
N GLY A 46 7.39 3.21 -13.67
CA GLY A 46 8.66 3.68 -13.13
C GLY A 46 8.49 4.55 -11.88
N LEU A 47 7.51 4.22 -11.02
CA LEU A 47 7.33 4.93 -9.76
C LEU A 47 8.57 4.80 -8.88
N PRO A 48 8.89 5.80 -8.04
CA PRO A 48 10.07 5.79 -7.20
C PRO A 48 10.04 4.62 -6.19
N HIS A 49 11.21 4.02 -5.93
CA HIS A 49 11.33 2.95 -4.94
C HIS A 49 10.94 3.41 -3.54
N ASN A 50 10.11 2.62 -2.86
CA ASN A 50 9.68 2.87 -1.49
C ASN A 50 10.40 1.92 -0.54
N GLN A 51 11.51 2.39 0.01
CA GLN A 51 12.38 1.57 0.87
C GLN A 51 11.65 1.03 2.11
N GLN A 52 10.81 1.85 2.75
CA GLN A 52 10.08 1.46 3.95
C GLN A 52 9.06 0.36 3.63
N ALA A 53 8.23 0.56 2.60
CA ALA A 53 7.25 -0.43 2.19
C ALA A 53 7.93 -1.73 1.72
N SER A 54 9.03 -1.62 0.99
CA SER A 54 9.78 -2.78 0.50
C SER A 54 10.34 -3.63 1.64
N GLN A 55 10.87 -2.99 2.68
CA GLN A 55 11.35 -3.69 3.88
C GLN A 55 10.21 -4.41 4.61
N MET A 56 9.04 -3.78 4.74
CA MET A 56 7.87 -4.39 5.38
C MET A 56 7.32 -5.58 4.59
N ALA A 57 7.31 -5.48 3.26
CA ALA A 57 6.80 -6.52 2.37
C ALA A 57 7.84 -7.60 2.02
N MET A 58 9.12 -7.39 2.37
CA MET A 58 10.26 -8.21 1.93
C MET A 58 10.30 -8.45 0.41
N ARG A 59 9.86 -7.46 -0.37
CA ARG A 59 9.89 -7.44 -1.85
C ARG A 59 9.97 -6.00 -2.33
N ASP A 60 10.34 -5.77 -3.58
CA ASP A 60 10.37 -4.42 -4.13
C ASP A 60 8.96 -3.82 -4.24
N ILE A 61 8.77 -2.69 -3.57
CA ILE A 61 7.58 -1.85 -3.63
C ILE A 61 7.98 -0.46 -4.14
N VAL A 62 7.17 0.08 -5.04
CA VAL A 62 7.35 1.40 -5.63
C VAL A 62 6.11 2.27 -5.42
N GLY A 63 6.29 3.59 -5.44
CA GLY A 63 5.22 4.55 -5.20
C GLY A 63 4.76 4.61 -3.74
N ASN A 64 3.56 5.13 -3.53
CA ASN A 64 2.98 5.21 -2.19
C ASN A 64 2.40 3.86 -1.78
N ALA A 65 2.47 3.56 -0.47
CA ALA A 65 1.95 2.33 0.11
C ALA A 65 1.05 2.63 1.32
N LEU A 66 -0.13 2.02 1.36
CA LEU A 66 -1.09 2.17 2.45
C LEU A 66 -1.19 0.88 3.25
N ILE A 67 -0.85 0.92 4.53
CA ILE A 67 -0.92 -0.22 5.44
C ILE A 67 -2.24 -0.16 6.20
N LEU A 68 -3.04 -1.22 6.07
CA LEU A 68 -4.29 -1.42 6.78
C LEU A 68 -4.11 -2.48 7.86
N ARG A 69 -4.50 -2.13 9.09
CA ARG A 69 -4.41 -2.97 10.28
C ARG A 69 -5.72 -2.93 11.06
N GLY A 70 -5.94 -3.90 11.95
CA GLY A 70 -7.09 -3.90 12.85
C GLY A 70 -8.41 -3.78 12.09
N ASP A 71 -9.24 -2.83 12.53
CA ASP A 71 -10.58 -2.58 12.01
C ASP A 71 -10.57 -1.89 10.64
N ALA A 72 -9.42 -1.41 10.18
CA ALA A 72 -9.28 -0.77 8.87
C ALA A 72 -9.01 -1.74 7.71
N ARG A 73 -8.91 -3.04 7.97
CA ARG A 73 -8.66 -4.05 6.93
C ARG A 73 -9.84 -4.12 5.95
N MET A 74 -9.52 -4.44 4.71
CA MET A 74 -10.50 -4.76 3.67
C MET A 74 -10.79 -6.27 3.66
N GLU A 75 -12.06 -6.63 3.45
CA GLU A 75 -12.48 -8.03 3.28
C GLU A 75 -12.29 -8.54 1.85
#